data_AF-A0A522JSU7-F1
#
_entry.id   AF-A0A522JSU7-F1
#
_cell.length_a   1.000
_cell.length_b   1.000
_cell.length_c   1.000
_cell.angle_alpha   90.00
_cell.angle_beta   90.00
_cell.angle_gamma   90.00
#
_symmetry.space_group_name_H-M   'P 1'
#
loop_
_entity.id
_entity.type
_entity.pdbx_description
1 polymer ?
#
loop_
_entity_poly.entity_id
_entity_poly.type
_entity_poly.pdbx_seq_one_letter_code
_entity_poly.pdbx_strand_id
1 'polypeptide(L)'
;MSRISDTRLRTREAAARLVAAGRRPHELTVDLIYAEIRQGSRTTINDELKLWKDEQARNDALAAALPPAVANAMRSLWSLAIEHGEEVFTARGEELEREAADATARAASLAASQAALEGEAQALRAQLEERDARFVAAAAELARAEASREAALREAQAAAAERDAARAQADEALRAAQAAHARELEALRAEHAERETALRTQIDQAAMRLEGVQKRVMMQTEEARDAQRRAETALAKTQQRNEQLVGDVQRQAADAAEQRRLAERNEKQLASAMEEARELRRERDALVQQLAHLQGQVAARTAPLPPRTAKRSRQSP
;
A
#
# COMPACT_ATOMS: atom_id res chain seq x y z
N MET A 1 94.65 60.08 45.86
CA MET A 1 94.27 61.09 46.87
C MET A 1 95.32 62.18 46.90
N SER A 2 94.93 63.46 46.97
CA SER A 2 95.79 64.51 47.54
C SER A 2 94.89 65.54 48.20
N ARG A 3 94.92 65.63 49.53
CA ARG A 3 94.20 66.67 50.27
C ARG A 3 95.04 67.94 50.27
N ILE A 4 95.11 68.60 49.11
CA ILE A 4 95.50 70.01 49.06
C ILE A 4 94.46 70.73 49.92
N SER A 5 94.86 71.18 51.11
CA SER A 5 93.95 71.92 51.98
C SER A 5 93.49 73.17 51.25
N ASP A 6 92.18 73.41 51.24
CA ASP A 6 91.51 74.57 50.63
C ASP A 6 92.27 75.89 50.89
N THR A 7 92.74 76.10 52.13
CA THR A 7 93.66 77.18 52.54
C THR A 7 94.91 77.36 51.65
N ARG A 8 95.59 76.29 51.22
CA ARG A 8 96.83 76.37 50.42
C ARG A 8 96.54 76.84 49.00
N LEU A 9 95.50 76.30 48.37
CA LEU A 9 95.06 76.73 47.05
C LEU A 9 94.62 78.20 47.09
N ARG A 10 93.74 78.56 48.04
CA ARG A 10 93.32 79.95 48.26
C ARG A 10 94.46 80.90 48.61
N THR A 11 95.50 80.43 49.31
CA THR A 11 96.71 81.23 49.59
C THR A 11 97.43 81.61 48.30
N ARG A 12 97.60 80.65 47.37
CA ARG A 12 98.19 80.90 46.05
C ARG A 12 97.31 81.81 45.19
N GLU A 13 96.00 81.59 45.18
CA GLU A 13 95.02 82.41 44.46
C GLU A 13 94.97 83.85 44.98
N ALA A 14 94.97 84.03 46.31
CA ALA A 14 95.01 85.35 46.95
C ALA A 14 96.33 86.08 46.65
N ALA A 15 97.47 85.39 46.75
CA ALA A 15 98.77 85.96 46.41
C ALA A 15 98.84 86.40 44.94
N ALA A 16 98.36 85.56 44.03
CA ALA A 16 98.28 85.88 42.61
C ALA A 16 97.33 87.06 42.33
N ARG A 17 96.13 87.09 42.91
CA ARG A 17 95.17 88.21 42.76
C ARG A 17 95.71 89.53 43.31
N LEU A 18 96.43 89.50 44.44
CA LEU A 18 97.03 90.71 45.03
C LEU A 18 98.21 91.25 44.21
N VAL A 19 99.02 90.39 43.57
CA VAL A 19 100.06 90.85 42.64
C VAL A 19 99.48 91.32 41.31
N ALA A 20 98.42 90.67 40.79
CA ALA A 20 97.67 91.18 39.64
C ALA A 20 97.03 92.55 39.92
N ALA A 21 96.65 92.83 41.17
CA ALA A 21 96.22 94.15 41.65
C ALA A 21 97.38 95.13 41.94
N GLY A 22 98.60 94.83 41.49
CA GLY A 22 99.75 95.73 41.52
C GLY A 22 100.59 95.75 42.80
N ARG A 23 100.39 94.81 43.74
CA ARG A 23 101.34 94.59 44.84
C ARG A 23 102.59 93.86 44.36
N ARG A 24 103.74 94.08 45.00
CA ARG A 24 104.98 93.34 44.70
C ARG A 24 105.03 92.05 45.53
N PRO A 25 105.62 90.94 45.02
CA PRO A 25 105.69 89.68 45.77
C PRO A 25 106.31 89.80 47.18
N HIS A 26 107.25 90.72 47.40
CA HIS A 26 107.83 90.96 48.73
C HIS A 26 106.86 91.66 49.71
N GLU A 27 105.92 92.48 49.23
CA GLU A 27 104.93 93.21 50.04
C GLU A 27 103.83 92.32 50.61
N LEU A 28 103.62 91.13 50.04
CA LEU A 28 102.62 90.18 50.54
C LEU A 28 103.03 89.65 51.92
N THR A 29 102.25 89.96 52.96
CA THR A 29 102.43 89.42 54.32
C THR A 29 101.40 88.33 54.63
N VAL A 30 101.68 87.54 55.68
CA VAL A 30 100.77 86.49 56.16
C VAL A 30 99.40 87.08 56.53
N ASP A 31 99.39 88.23 57.21
CA ASP A 31 98.14 88.89 57.61
C ASP A 31 97.39 89.53 56.43
N LEU A 32 98.09 89.96 55.37
CA LEU A 32 97.44 90.42 54.13
C LEU A 32 96.70 89.28 53.43
N ILE A 33 97.32 88.09 53.32
CA ILE A 33 96.66 86.90 52.79
C ILE A 33 95.54 86.42 53.73
N TYR A 34 95.76 86.46 55.05
CA TYR A 34 94.74 86.07 56.04
C TYR A 34 93.51 87.00 56.01
N ALA A 35 93.68 88.30 55.74
CA ALA A 35 92.56 89.23 55.57
C ALA A 35 91.70 88.93 54.33
N GLU A 36 92.34 88.42 53.26
CA GLU A 36 91.74 88.02 51.99
C GLU A 36 91.02 86.67 52.08
N ILE A 37 91.66 85.62 52.60
CA ILE A 37 91.09 84.25 52.64
C ILE A 37 90.34 83.92 53.93
N ARG A 38 90.63 84.63 55.03
CA ARG A 38 89.98 84.54 56.36
C ARG A 38 89.90 83.13 56.98
N GLN A 39 90.76 82.22 56.55
CA GLN A 39 90.62 80.78 56.80
C GLN A 39 92.00 80.10 56.88
N GLY A 40 92.16 79.19 57.85
CA GLY A 40 93.37 78.38 58.03
C GLY A 40 94.40 78.98 58.98
N SER A 41 95.49 78.25 59.23
CA SER A 41 96.54 78.69 60.17
C SER A 41 97.51 79.66 59.50
N ARG A 42 97.92 80.71 60.24
CA ARG A 42 98.99 81.63 59.85
C ARG A 42 100.30 80.90 59.48
N THR A 43 100.62 79.77 60.11
CA THR A 43 101.81 78.97 59.78
C THR A 43 101.67 78.37 58.37
N THR A 44 100.54 77.72 58.07
CA THR A 44 100.26 77.13 56.76
C THR A 44 100.26 78.19 55.65
N ILE A 45 99.71 79.37 55.93
CA ILE A 45 99.73 80.51 55.01
C ILE A 45 101.16 81.01 54.79
N ASN A 46 101.96 81.16 55.85
CA ASN A 46 103.35 81.60 55.76
C ASN A 46 104.20 80.64 54.91
N ASP A 47 104.09 79.33 55.14
CA ASP A 47 104.92 78.35 54.45
C ASP A 47 104.51 78.17 52.99
N GLU A 48 103.21 78.20 52.67
CA GLU A 48 102.73 78.18 51.29
C GLU A 48 103.03 79.50 50.57
N LEU A 49 102.97 80.65 51.25
CA LEU A 49 103.34 81.95 50.70
C LEU A 49 104.84 82.05 50.41
N LYS A 50 105.71 81.45 51.23
CA LYS A 50 107.16 81.31 50.91
C LYS A 50 107.34 80.50 49.63
N LEU A 51 106.78 79.28 49.57
CA LEU A 51 106.88 78.41 48.40
C LEU A 51 106.37 79.11 47.13
N TRP A 52 105.24 79.82 47.21
CA TRP A 52 104.71 80.61 46.12
C TRP A 52 105.65 81.76 45.71
N LYS A 53 106.25 82.50 46.66
CA LYS A 53 107.25 83.55 46.35
C LYS A 53 108.51 82.97 45.71
N ASP A 54 108.98 81.81 46.17
CA ASP A 54 110.14 81.12 45.62
C ASP A 54 109.84 80.57 44.21
N GLU A 55 108.60 80.15 43.95
CA GLU A 55 108.12 79.83 42.59
C GLU A 55 108.05 81.08 41.70
N GLN A 56 107.48 82.20 42.17
CA GLN A 56 107.47 83.45 41.40
C GLN A 56 108.89 83.92 41.08
N ALA A 57 109.80 83.97 42.06
CA ALA A 57 111.19 84.41 41.84
C ALA A 57 111.94 83.53 40.82
N ARG A 58 111.65 82.21 40.78
CA ARG A 58 112.18 81.31 39.75
C ARG A 58 111.54 81.57 38.37
N ASN A 59 110.24 81.81 38.31
CA ASN A 59 109.54 82.13 37.07
C ASN A 59 109.99 83.48 36.49
N ASP A 60 110.16 84.50 37.33
CA ASP A 60 110.69 85.82 36.97
C ASP A 60 112.13 85.70 36.43
N ALA A 61 112.97 84.90 37.08
CA ALA A 61 114.34 84.64 36.61
C ALA A 61 114.37 83.90 35.27
N LEU A 62 113.50 82.91 35.05
CA LEU A 62 113.36 82.21 33.77
C LEU A 62 112.82 83.13 32.67
N ALA A 63 111.85 83.99 32.99
CA ALA A 63 111.30 84.97 32.07
C ALA A 63 112.33 86.05 31.68
N ALA A 64 113.19 86.47 32.63
CA ALA A 64 114.29 87.40 32.37
C ALA A 64 115.46 86.77 31.60
N ALA A 65 115.66 85.45 31.71
CA ALA A 65 116.67 84.71 30.94
C ALA A 65 116.27 84.47 29.47
N LEU A 66 114.98 84.56 29.14
CA LEU A 66 114.46 84.44 27.77
C LEU A 66 114.56 85.79 27.04
N PRO A 67 115.24 85.87 25.87
CA PRO A 67 115.22 87.08 25.05
C PRO A 67 113.78 87.44 24.66
N PRO A 68 113.36 88.72 24.73
CA PRO A 68 111.96 89.11 24.50
C PRO A 68 111.37 88.64 23.16
N ALA A 69 112.19 88.58 22.11
CA ALA A 69 111.78 88.04 20.81
C ALA A 69 111.40 86.54 20.88
N VAL A 70 112.14 85.74 21.65
CA VAL A 70 111.86 84.31 21.84
C VAL A 70 110.62 84.12 22.71
N ALA A 71 110.49 84.88 23.80
CA ALA A 71 109.31 84.84 24.67
C ALA A 71 108.03 85.24 23.92
N ASN A 72 108.10 86.25 23.05
CA ASN A 72 106.98 86.64 22.20
C ASN A 72 106.68 85.58 21.13
N ALA A 73 107.69 85.04 20.44
CA ALA A 73 107.49 83.97 19.45
C ALA A 73 106.85 82.70 20.06
N MET A 74 107.27 82.31 21.27
CA MET A 74 106.64 81.20 22.01
C MET A 74 105.18 81.48 22.36
N ARG A 75 104.85 82.72 22.78
CA ARG A 75 103.46 83.12 23.07
C ARG A 75 102.59 83.14 21.82
N SER A 76 103.08 83.67 20.70
CA SER A 76 102.37 83.68 19.42
C SER A 76 102.15 82.27 18.86
N LEU A 77 103.16 81.39 18.95
CA LEU A 77 103.03 79.99 18.55
C LEU A 77 102.03 79.23 19.45
N TRP A 78 102.01 79.51 20.75
CA TRP A 78 101.05 78.93 21.69
C TRP A 78 99.62 79.43 21.44
N SER A 79 99.43 80.72 21.13
CA SER A 79 98.15 81.29 20.72
C SER A 79 97.62 80.59 19.46
N LEU A 80 98.44 80.55 18.40
CA LEU A 80 98.11 79.87 17.14
C LEU A 80 97.82 78.37 17.31
N ALA A 81 98.51 77.69 18.23
CA ALA A 81 98.27 76.29 18.55
C ALA A 81 96.97 76.05 19.34
N ILE A 82 96.53 77.01 20.17
CA ILE A 82 95.21 76.99 20.79
C ILE A 82 94.14 77.29 19.74
N GLU A 83 94.28 78.38 18.99
CA GLU A 83 93.34 78.80 17.94
C GLU A 83 93.06 77.66 16.95
N HIS A 84 94.12 77.05 16.40
CA HIS A 84 93.98 75.91 15.50
C HIS A 84 93.47 74.63 16.20
N GLY A 85 93.80 74.44 17.48
CA GLY A 85 93.27 73.34 18.29
C GLY A 85 91.76 73.46 18.52
N GLU A 86 91.26 74.67 18.77
CA GLU A 86 89.84 74.98 18.95
C GLU A 86 89.08 74.86 17.62
N GLU A 87 89.65 75.32 16.50
CA GLU A 87 89.13 75.08 15.14
C GLU A 87 88.94 73.58 14.85
N VAL A 88 90.01 72.79 15.01
CA VAL A 88 90.00 71.34 14.70
C VAL A 88 89.09 70.56 15.65
N PHE A 89 89.07 70.93 16.94
CA PHE A 89 88.15 70.34 17.92
C PHE A 89 86.69 70.63 17.58
N THR A 90 86.37 71.87 17.23
CA THR A 90 85.00 72.27 16.82
C THR A 90 84.59 71.53 15.55
N ALA A 91 85.44 71.52 14.52
CA ALA A 91 85.16 70.87 13.24
C ALA A 91 84.92 69.35 13.39
N ARG A 92 85.73 68.63 14.17
CA ARG A 92 85.51 67.20 14.43
C ARG A 92 84.36 66.95 15.41
N GLY A 93 84.05 67.90 16.30
CA GLY A 93 82.85 67.89 17.14
C GLY A 93 81.58 67.90 16.29
N GLU A 94 81.42 68.89 15.42
CA GLU A 94 80.29 68.96 14.48
C GLU A 94 80.22 67.73 13.56
N GLU A 95 81.36 67.22 13.09
CA GLU A 95 81.41 66.03 12.24
C GLU A 95 80.91 64.78 12.98
N LEU A 96 81.32 64.58 14.23
CA LEU A 96 80.82 63.52 15.10
C LEU A 96 79.33 63.67 15.44
N GLU A 97 78.85 64.90 15.67
CA GLU A 97 77.43 65.16 15.90
C GLU A 97 76.58 64.86 14.66
N ARG A 98 77.08 65.20 13.46
CA ARG A 98 76.46 64.84 12.17
C ARG A 98 76.48 63.32 11.94
N GLU A 99 77.62 62.65 12.15
CA GLU A 99 77.75 61.18 12.08
C GLU A 99 76.75 60.48 13.03
N ALA A 100 76.62 60.98 14.27
CA ALA A 100 75.72 60.44 15.28
C ALA A 100 74.22 60.69 14.98
N ALA A 101 73.89 61.88 14.45
CA ALA A 101 72.53 62.18 13.99
C ALA A 101 72.11 61.26 12.84
N ASP A 102 72.97 61.10 11.82
CA ASP A 102 72.71 60.20 10.69
C ASP A 102 72.64 58.73 11.13
N ALA A 103 73.49 58.30 12.07
CA ALA A 103 73.41 56.95 12.64
C ALA A 103 72.07 56.73 13.38
N THR A 104 71.63 57.70 14.18
CA THR A 104 70.36 57.67 14.92
C THR A 104 69.15 57.66 13.98
N ALA A 105 69.16 58.50 12.94
CA ALA A 105 68.11 58.54 11.93
C ALA A 105 67.99 57.22 11.15
N ARG A 106 69.12 56.63 10.75
CA ARG A 106 69.16 55.30 10.11
C ARG A 106 68.66 54.19 11.05
N ALA A 107 69.07 54.20 12.31
CA ALA A 107 68.59 53.23 13.31
C ALA A 107 67.07 53.33 13.54
N ALA A 108 66.53 54.54 13.66
CA ALA A 108 65.09 54.77 13.80
C ALA A 108 64.30 54.32 12.55
N SER A 109 64.81 54.62 11.35
CA SER A 109 64.21 54.19 10.09
C SER A 109 64.21 52.66 9.94
N LEU A 110 65.32 51.99 10.28
CA LEU A 110 65.42 50.54 10.27
C LEU A 110 64.45 49.91 11.29
N ALA A 111 64.40 50.41 12.52
CA ALA A 111 63.47 49.93 13.55
C ALA A 111 61.99 50.07 13.13
N ALA A 112 61.62 51.18 12.49
CA ALA A 112 60.28 51.37 11.94
C ALA A 112 59.98 50.38 10.80
N SER A 113 60.95 50.11 9.91
CA SER A 113 60.79 49.12 8.84
C SER A 113 60.67 47.67 9.37
N GLN A 114 61.41 47.34 10.43
CA GLN A 114 61.33 46.04 11.09
C GLN A 114 59.95 45.85 11.75
N ALA A 115 59.46 46.84 12.49
CA ALA A 115 58.14 46.79 13.11
C ALA A 115 56.99 46.64 12.08
N ALA A 116 57.12 47.29 10.91
CA ALA A 116 56.17 47.12 9.81
C ALA A 116 56.19 45.68 9.25
N LEU A 117 57.37 45.13 8.95
CA LEU A 117 57.54 43.77 8.44
C LEU A 117 57.10 42.69 9.46
N GLU A 118 57.33 42.92 10.76
CA GLU A 118 56.82 42.06 11.83
C GLU A 118 55.29 42.08 11.92
N GLY A 119 54.67 43.26 11.73
CA GLY A 119 53.22 43.41 11.65
C GLY A 119 52.63 42.70 10.42
N GLU A 120 53.24 42.86 9.24
CA GLU A 120 52.85 42.13 8.02
C GLU A 120 52.99 40.61 8.19
N ALA A 121 54.09 40.14 8.78
CA ALA A 121 54.31 38.72 9.04
C ALA A 121 53.28 38.14 10.02
N GLN A 122 52.85 38.90 11.03
CA GLN A 122 51.77 38.50 11.95
C GLN A 122 50.42 38.47 11.22
N ALA A 123 50.10 39.49 10.43
CA ALA A 123 48.85 39.55 9.66
C ALA A 123 48.75 38.44 8.60
N LEU A 124 49.85 38.05 7.97
CA LEU A 124 49.91 36.93 7.03
C LEU A 124 49.76 35.57 7.73
N ARG A 125 50.35 35.38 8.92
CA ARG A 125 50.15 34.16 9.72
C ARG A 125 48.68 33.98 10.12
N ALA A 126 48.04 35.03 10.65
CA ALA A 126 46.61 34.98 10.99
C ALA A 126 45.71 34.70 9.76
N GLN A 127 46.08 35.21 8.58
CA GLN A 127 45.38 34.88 7.33
C GLN A 127 45.59 33.44 6.86
N LEU A 128 46.75 32.83 7.11
CA LEU A 128 46.99 31.42 6.83
C LEU A 128 46.21 30.53 7.80
N GLU A 129 46.27 30.81 9.10
CA GLU A 129 45.52 30.07 10.14
C GLU A 129 44.01 30.08 9.87
N GLU A 130 43.43 31.24 9.52
CA GLU A 130 42.02 31.36 9.14
C GLU A 130 41.70 30.61 7.83
N ARG A 131 42.62 30.58 6.86
CA ARG A 131 42.43 29.81 5.61
C ARG A 131 42.50 28.30 5.84
N ASP A 132 43.40 27.85 6.70
CA ASP A 132 43.55 26.43 7.05
C ASP A 132 42.35 25.95 7.87
N ALA A 133 41.86 26.77 8.81
CA ALA A 133 40.61 26.50 9.54
C ALA A 133 39.41 26.36 8.58
N ARG A 134 39.27 27.26 7.61
CA ARG A 134 38.24 27.17 6.55
C ARG A 134 38.41 25.94 5.66
N PHE A 135 39.65 25.57 5.32
CA PHE A 135 39.94 24.38 4.52
C PHE A 135 39.57 23.09 5.25
N VAL A 136 39.93 22.96 6.53
CA VAL A 136 39.55 21.83 7.38
C VAL A 136 38.03 21.74 7.54
N ALA A 137 37.34 22.87 7.74
CA ALA A 137 35.88 22.91 7.80
C ALA A 137 35.23 22.45 6.47
N ALA A 138 35.71 22.95 5.33
CA ALA A 138 35.20 22.57 4.02
C ALA A 138 35.45 21.09 3.68
N ALA A 139 36.63 20.55 4.04
CA ALA A 139 36.94 19.13 3.88
C ALA A 139 36.04 18.25 4.77
N ALA A 140 35.71 18.70 5.98
CA ALA A 140 34.80 18.00 6.87
C ALA A 140 33.34 18.01 6.37
N GLU A 141 32.88 19.09 5.72
CA GLU A 141 31.57 19.11 5.04
C GLU A 141 31.55 18.23 3.79
N LEU A 142 32.62 18.20 2.99
CA LEU A 142 32.72 17.32 1.83
C LEU A 142 32.62 15.84 2.25
N ALA A 143 33.37 15.43 3.27
CA ALA A 143 33.31 14.07 3.80
C ALA A 143 31.92 13.71 4.36
N ARG A 144 31.21 14.67 5.00
CA ARG A 144 29.81 14.49 5.43
C ARG A 144 28.87 14.30 4.23
N ALA A 145 29.02 15.12 3.19
CA ALA A 145 28.19 15.06 1.99
C ALA A 145 28.41 13.76 1.19
N GLU A 146 29.66 13.28 1.11
CA GLU A 146 30.00 12.01 0.47
C GLU A 146 29.44 10.81 1.25
N ALA A 147 29.63 10.75 2.57
CA ALA A 147 29.05 9.69 3.41
C ALA A 147 27.50 9.67 3.36
N SER A 148 26.87 10.85 3.34
CA SER A 148 25.41 10.99 3.17
C SER A 148 24.94 10.50 1.78
N ARG A 149 25.66 10.87 0.71
CA ARG A 149 25.39 10.41 -0.65
C ARG A 149 25.53 8.89 -0.78
N GLU A 150 26.53 8.28 -0.14
CA GLU A 150 26.68 6.82 -0.15
C GLU A 150 25.57 6.11 0.62
N ALA A 151 25.11 6.66 1.74
CA ALA A 151 23.98 6.11 2.49
C ALA A 151 22.71 6.15 1.64
N ALA A 152 22.39 7.31 1.05
CA ALA A 152 21.24 7.48 0.16
C ALA A 152 21.33 6.58 -1.10
N LEU A 153 22.53 6.33 -1.64
CA LEU A 153 22.74 5.38 -2.74
C LEU A 153 22.42 3.94 -2.30
N ARG A 154 22.89 3.52 -1.12
CA ARG A 154 22.63 2.19 -0.55
C ARG A 154 21.14 1.99 -0.24
N GLU A 155 20.47 3.00 0.32
CA GLU A 155 19.02 2.99 0.56
C GLU A 155 18.22 2.90 -0.75
N ALA A 156 18.59 3.68 -1.78
CA ALA A 156 17.96 3.62 -3.08
C ALA A 156 18.15 2.26 -3.79
N GLN A 157 19.32 1.63 -3.62
CA GLN A 157 19.58 0.27 -4.13
C GLN A 157 18.76 -0.79 -3.38
N ALA A 158 18.65 -0.70 -2.05
CA ALA A 158 17.82 -1.59 -1.25
C ALA A 158 16.33 -1.47 -1.63
N ALA A 159 15.79 -0.24 -1.68
CA ALA A 159 14.41 0.02 -2.07
C ALA A 159 14.10 -0.42 -3.51
N ALA A 160 15.07 -0.34 -4.44
CA ALA A 160 14.92 -0.88 -5.79
C ALA A 160 14.85 -2.41 -5.79
N ALA A 161 15.69 -3.08 -5.01
CA ALA A 161 15.68 -4.54 -4.88
C ALA A 161 14.39 -5.05 -4.21
N GLU A 162 13.92 -4.40 -3.15
CA GLU A 162 12.64 -4.70 -2.49
C GLU A 162 11.45 -4.52 -3.45
N ARG A 163 11.41 -3.41 -4.19
CA ARG A 163 10.38 -3.15 -5.20
C ARG A 163 10.35 -4.24 -6.28
N ASP A 164 11.50 -4.65 -6.78
CA ASP A 164 11.56 -5.62 -7.88
C ASP A 164 11.34 -7.06 -7.40
N ALA A 165 11.69 -7.38 -6.14
CA ALA A 165 11.26 -8.62 -5.48
C ALA A 165 9.73 -8.65 -5.26
N ALA A 166 9.13 -7.56 -4.76
CA ALA A 166 7.69 -7.45 -4.58
C ALA A 166 6.92 -7.54 -5.91
N ARG A 167 7.47 -6.97 -6.99
CA ARG A 167 6.94 -7.15 -8.36
C ARG A 167 7.00 -8.61 -8.81
N ALA A 168 8.13 -9.30 -8.62
CA ALA A 168 8.25 -10.72 -8.98
C ALA A 168 7.23 -11.59 -8.22
N GLN A 169 7.03 -11.33 -6.92
CA GLN A 169 6.01 -12.00 -6.11
C GLN A 169 4.58 -11.71 -6.58
N ALA A 170 4.27 -10.45 -6.93
CA ALA A 170 2.95 -10.08 -7.47
C ALA A 170 2.67 -10.72 -8.84
N ASP A 171 3.68 -10.77 -9.71
CA ASP A 171 3.63 -11.45 -11.01
C ASP A 171 3.40 -12.97 -10.85
N GLU A 172 4.09 -13.61 -9.91
CA GLU A 172 3.93 -15.04 -9.61
C GLU A 172 2.54 -15.33 -9.02
N ALA A 173 2.08 -14.53 -8.06
CA ALA A 173 0.73 -14.63 -7.49
C ALA A 173 -0.37 -14.43 -8.55
N LEU A 174 -0.19 -13.48 -9.48
CA LEU A 174 -1.11 -13.25 -10.59
C LEU A 174 -1.16 -14.46 -11.54
N ARG A 175 0.00 -15.04 -11.91
CA ARG A 175 0.07 -16.25 -12.75
C ARG A 175 -0.57 -17.45 -12.03
N ALA A 176 -0.35 -17.60 -10.73
CA ALA A 176 -0.95 -18.67 -9.92
C ALA A 176 -2.49 -18.52 -9.86
N ALA A 177 -2.99 -17.30 -9.64
CA ALA A 177 -4.43 -17.01 -9.65
C ALA A 177 -5.07 -17.26 -11.03
N GLN A 178 -4.41 -16.84 -12.12
CA GLN A 178 -4.85 -17.13 -13.49
C GLN A 178 -4.88 -18.64 -13.78
N ALA A 179 -3.87 -19.39 -13.34
CA ALA A 179 -3.80 -20.84 -13.52
C ALA A 179 -4.85 -21.59 -12.66
N ALA A 180 -5.14 -21.12 -11.46
CA ALA A 180 -6.23 -21.64 -10.64
C ALA A 180 -7.59 -21.39 -11.30
N HIS A 181 -7.87 -20.15 -11.72
CA HIS A 181 -9.14 -19.79 -12.35
C HIS A 181 -9.36 -20.49 -13.70
N ALA A 182 -8.30 -20.71 -14.49
CA ALA A 182 -8.39 -21.52 -15.70
C ALA A 182 -8.87 -22.96 -15.41
N ARG A 183 -8.32 -23.60 -14.37
CA ARG A 183 -8.74 -24.95 -13.93
C ARG A 183 -10.16 -24.97 -13.39
N GLU A 184 -10.58 -23.94 -12.66
CA GLU A 184 -11.97 -23.79 -12.20
C GLU A 184 -12.95 -23.69 -13.38
N LEU A 185 -12.62 -22.87 -14.39
CA LEU A 185 -13.42 -22.75 -15.61
C LEU A 185 -13.46 -24.04 -16.42
N GLU A 186 -12.37 -24.80 -16.47
CA GLU A 186 -12.34 -26.13 -17.11
C GLU A 186 -13.18 -27.15 -16.35
N ALA A 187 -13.07 -27.20 -15.01
CA ALA A 187 -13.87 -28.08 -14.16
C ALA A 187 -15.38 -27.76 -14.26
N LEU A 188 -15.76 -26.48 -14.23
CA LEU A 188 -17.15 -26.05 -14.42
C LEU A 188 -17.66 -26.41 -15.82
N ARG A 189 -16.85 -26.25 -16.88
CA ARG A 189 -17.23 -26.68 -18.24
C ARG A 189 -17.42 -28.19 -18.34
N ALA A 190 -16.56 -28.98 -17.69
CA ALA A 190 -16.71 -30.43 -17.63
C ALA A 190 -18.01 -30.82 -16.91
N GLU A 191 -18.27 -30.27 -15.72
CA GLU A 191 -19.50 -30.53 -14.96
C GLU A 191 -20.76 -30.11 -15.74
N HIS A 192 -20.73 -28.97 -16.44
CA HIS A 192 -21.82 -28.56 -17.32
C HIS A 192 -22.04 -29.51 -18.50
N ALA A 193 -20.97 -30.03 -19.13
CA ALA A 193 -21.08 -31.02 -20.21
C ALA A 193 -21.60 -32.39 -19.71
N GLU A 194 -21.20 -32.82 -18.51
CA GLU A 194 -21.75 -34.01 -17.85
C GLU A 194 -23.24 -33.83 -17.52
N ARG A 195 -23.62 -32.68 -16.95
CA ARG A 195 -25.04 -32.33 -16.72
C ARG A 195 -25.85 -32.30 -18.01
N GLU A 196 -25.32 -31.73 -19.10
CA GLU A 196 -25.99 -31.74 -20.39
C GLU A 196 -26.15 -33.14 -20.99
N THR A 197 -25.13 -34.00 -20.93
CA THR A 197 -25.25 -35.38 -21.44
C THR A 197 -26.18 -36.24 -20.58
N ALA A 198 -26.21 -36.02 -19.26
CA ALA A 198 -27.20 -36.62 -18.36
C ALA A 198 -28.64 -36.15 -18.67
N LEU A 199 -28.84 -34.86 -18.95
CA LEU A 199 -30.16 -34.33 -19.34
C LEU A 199 -30.61 -34.84 -20.72
N ARG A 200 -29.72 -34.89 -21.71
CA ARG A 200 -30.02 -35.45 -23.04
C ARG A 200 -30.43 -36.93 -22.94
N THR A 201 -29.67 -37.75 -22.21
CA THR A 201 -30.02 -39.17 -22.03
C THR A 201 -31.31 -39.38 -21.20
N GLN A 202 -31.68 -38.45 -20.30
CA GLN A 202 -33.00 -38.46 -19.67
C GLN A 202 -34.13 -38.10 -20.65
N ILE A 203 -33.92 -37.12 -21.54
CA ILE A 203 -34.86 -36.75 -22.60
C ILE A 203 -35.04 -37.92 -23.58
N ASP A 204 -33.96 -38.57 -24.01
CA ASP A 204 -34.00 -39.74 -24.90
C ASP A 204 -34.79 -40.90 -24.26
N GLN A 205 -34.55 -41.19 -22.98
CA GLN A 205 -35.34 -42.18 -22.22
C GLN A 205 -36.82 -41.78 -22.10
N ALA A 206 -37.13 -40.48 -21.91
CA ALA A 206 -38.50 -39.99 -21.86
C ALA A 206 -39.19 -40.11 -23.23
N ALA A 207 -38.50 -39.81 -24.33
CA ALA A 207 -38.98 -39.98 -25.69
C ALA A 207 -39.24 -41.46 -26.02
N MET A 208 -38.31 -42.37 -25.70
CA MET A 208 -38.51 -43.82 -25.84
C MET A 208 -39.72 -44.34 -25.05
N ARG A 209 -39.94 -43.82 -23.82
CA ARG A 209 -41.13 -44.14 -23.02
C ARG A 209 -42.40 -43.60 -23.67
N LEU A 210 -42.39 -42.35 -24.16
CA LEU A 210 -43.51 -41.72 -24.85
C LEU A 210 -43.89 -42.50 -26.12
N GLU A 211 -42.92 -42.87 -26.96
CA GLU A 211 -43.12 -43.73 -28.13
C GLU A 211 -43.68 -45.10 -27.74
N GLY A 212 -43.16 -45.72 -26.68
CA GLY A 212 -43.65 -47.01 -26.18
C GLY A 212 -45.11 -46.94 -25.70
N VAL A 213 -45.50 -45.83 -25.07
CA VAL A 213 -46.89 -45.54 -24.71
C VAL A 213 -47.73 -45.27 -25.95
N GLN A 214 -47.27 -44.45 -26.90
CA GLN A 214 -47.99 -44.14 -28.14
C GLN A 214 -48.26 -45.40 -28.97
N LYS A 215 -47.26 -46.27 -29.15
CA LYS A 215 -47.38 -47.56 -29.85
C LYS A 215 -48.38 -48.49 -29.15
N ARG A 216 -48.38 -48.51 -27.81
CA ARG A 216 -49.37 -49.26 -27.01
C ARG A 216 -50.78 -48.68 -27.15
N VAL A 217 -50.94 -47.35 -27.11
CA VAL A 217 -52.24 -46.69 -27.28
C VAL A 217 -52.78 -46.95 -28.69
N MET A 218 -51.95 -46.87 -29.74
CA MET A 218 -52.38 -47.25 -31.10
C MET A 218 -52.88 -48.71 -31.14
N MET A 219 -52.07 -49.65 -30.65
CA MET A 219 -52.45 -51.07 -30.57
C MET A 219 -53.78 -51.26 -29.80
N GLN A 220 -53.94 -50.62 -28.64
CA GLN A 220 -55.19 -50.68 -27.86
C GLN A 220 -56.38 -50.05 -28.61
N THR A 221 -56.18 -49.00 -29.41
CA THR A 221 -57.27 -48.46 -30.26
C THR A 221 -57.60 -49.36 -31.44
N GLU A 222 -56.65 -50.14 -31.97
CA GLU A 222 -56.88 -51.14 -33.01
C GLU A 222 -57.59 -52.36 -32.45
N GLU A 223 -57.15 -52.88 -31.30
CA GLU A 223 -57.84 -53.92 -30.52
C GLU A 223 -59.27 -53.50 -30.15
N ALA A 224 -59.47 -52.26 -29.70
CA ALA A 224 -60.80 -51.73 -29.38
C ALA A 224 -61.69 -51.59 -30.62
N ARG A 225 -61.15 -51.14 -31.77
CA ARG A 225 -61.87 -51.09 -33.06
C ARG A 225 -62.25 -52.49 -33.55
N ASP A 226 -61.39 -53.48 -33.39
CA ASP A 226 -61.69 -54.85 -33.78
C ASP A 226 -62.65 -55.55 -32.80
N ALA A 227 -62.56 -55.24 -31.51
CA ALA A 227 -63.56 -55.65 -30.52
C ALA A 227 -64.93 -55.02 -30.83
N GLN A 228 -64.96 -53.72 -31.21
CA GLN A 228 -66.16 -53.03 -31.67
C GLN A 228 -66.72 -53.69 -32.93
N ARG A 229 -65.92 -53.92 -33.98
CA ARG A 229 -66.35 -54.63 -35.21
C ARG A 229 -66.93 -56.02 -34.91
N ARG A 230 -66.33 -56.78 -33.99
CA ARG A 230 -66.85 -58.08 -33.53
C ARG A 230 -68.18 -57.92 -32.80
N ALA A 231 -68.32 -56.92 -31.95
CA ALA A 231 -69.57 -56.61 -31.24
C ALA A 231 -70.68 -56.15 -32.19
N GLU A 232 -70.37 -55.30 -33.18
CA GLU A 232 -71.27 -54.87 -34.26
C GLU A 232 -71.71 -56.06 -35.12
N THR A 233 -70.78 -56.96 -35.49
CA THR A 233 -71.09 -58.20 -36.22
C THR A 233 -71.97 -59.14 -35.40
N ALA A 234 -71.71 -59.28 -34.10
CA ALA A 234 -72.53 -60.08 -33.19
C ALA A 234 -73.92 -59.46 -32.96
N LEU A 235 -74.01 -58.13 -32.88
CA LEU A 235 -75.25 -57.38 -32.78
C LEU A 235 -76.09 -57.55 -34.05
N ALA A 236 -75.50 -57.36 -35.24
CA ALA A 236 -76.17 -57.57 -36.52
C ALA A 236 -76.67 -59.01 -36.68
N LYS A 237 -75.85 -60.01 -36.29
CA LYS A 237 -76.28 -61.42 -36.28
C LYS A 237 -77.40 -61.69 -35.26
N THR A 238 -77.43 -60.97 -34.14
CA THR A 238 -78.48 -61.06 -33.13
C THR A 238 -79.77 -60.36 -33.60
N GLN A 239 -79.66 -59.23 -34.29
CA GLN A 239 -80.77 -58.52 -34.94
C GLN A 239 -81.38 -59.39 -36.04
N GLN A 240 -80.58 -59.94 -36.96
CA GLN A 240 -81.03 -60.88 -37.99
C GLN A 240 -81.74 -62.11 -37.38
N ARG A 241 -81.22 -62.66 -36.28
CA ARG A 241 -81.88 -63.76 -35.57
C ARG A 241 -83.19 -63.34 -34.89
N ASN A 242 -83.27 -62.10 -34.40
CA ASN A 242 -84.48 -61.54 -33.80
C ASN A 242 -85.55 -61.27 -34.88
N GLU A 243 -85.16 -60.74 -36.04
CA GLU A 243 -86.02 -60.61 -37.24
C GLU A 243 -86.55 -61.98 -37.71
N GLN A 244 -85.69 -63.00 -37.75
CA GLN A 244 -86.11 -64.38 -38.03
C GLN A 244 -87.11 -64.89 -37.00
N LEU A 245 -86.84 -64.73 -35.69
CA LEU A 245 -87.75 -65.14 -34.62
C LEU A 245 -89.07 -64.36 -34.62
N VAL A 246 -89.07 -63.07 -34.98
CA VAL A 246 -90.28 -62.26 -35.18
C VAL A 246 -91.08 -62.80 -36.38
N GLY A 247 -90.41 -63.15 -37.49
CA GLY A 247 -91.05 -63.79 -38.64
C GLY A 247 -91.55 -65.21 -38.37
N ASP A 248 -90.91 -65.95 -37.46
CA ASP A 248 -91.36 -67.27 -36.99
C ASP A 248 -92.56 -67.14 -36.05
N VAL A 249 -92.55 -66.17 -35.12
CA VAL A 249 -93.69 -65.85 -34.25
C VAL A 249 -94.89 -65.34 -35.06
N GLN A 250 -94.66 -64.52 -36.09
CA GLN A 250 -95.73 -64.09 -37.01
C GLN A 250 -96.33 -65.27 -37.79
N ARG A 251 -95.50 -66.23 -38.24
CA ARG A 251 -95.99 -67.47 -38.87
C ARG A 251 -96.77 -68.32 -37.88
N GLN A 252 -96.22 -68.62 -36.70
CA GLN A 252 -96.94 -69.37 -35.66
C GLN A 252 -98.24 -68.70 -35.20
N ALA A 253 -98.31 -67.36 -35.19
CA ALA A 253 -99.53 -66.63 -34.91
C ALA A 253 -100.57 -66.74 -36.04
N ALA A 254 -100.14 -66.76 -37.30
CA ALA A 254 -101.01 -67.03 -38.45
C ALA A 254 -101.52 -68.48 -38.44
N ASP A 255 -100.63 -69.45 -38.22
CA ASP A 255 -100.95 -70.88 -38.10
C ASP A 255 -101.94 -71.11 -36.94
N ALA A 256 -101.71 -70.50 -35.78
CA ALA A 256 -102.63 -70.58 -34.64
C ALA A 256 -103.99 -69.90 -34.91
N ALA A 257 -104.03 -68.84 -35.72
CA ALA A 257 -105.28 -68.22 -36.16
C ALA A 257 -106.03 -69.09 -37.19
N GLU A 258 -105.33 -69.83 -38.05
CA GLU A 258 -105.95 -70.82 -38.93
C GLU A 258 -106.48 -72.02 -38.14
N GLN A 259 -105.69 -72.57 -37.20
CA GLN A 259 -106.13 -73.65 -36.32
C GLN A 259 -107.36 -73.26 -35.48
N ARG A 260 -107.45 -72.01 -35.00
CA ARG A 260 -108.67 -71.48 -34.36
C ARG A 260 -109.85 -71.43 -35.33
N ARG A 261 -109.67 -70.96 -36.56
CA ARG A 261 -110.72 -70.95 -37.59
C ARG A 261 -111.18 -72.36 -38.00
N LEU A 262 -110.29 -73.34 -37.98
CA LEU A 262 -110.61 -74.76 -38.19
C LEU A 262 -111.38 -75.34 -37.01
N ALA A 263 -110.97 -75.06 -35.77
CA ALA A 263 -111.69 -75.45 -34.56
C ALA A 263 -113.11 -74.87 -34.53
N GLU A 264 -113.27 -73.55 -34.76
CA GLU A 264 -114.58 -72.90 -34.84
C GLU A 264 -115.50 -73.50 -35.91
N ARG A 265 -114.95 -73.95 -37.04
CA ARG A 265 -115.71 -74.63 -38.11
C ARG A 265 -116.17 -76.01 -37.65
N ASN A 266 -115.27 -76.77 -37.03
CA ASN A 266 -115.57 -78.11 -36.52
C ASN A 266 -116.60 -78.06 -35.38
N GLU A 267 -116.53 -77.07 -34.48
CA GLU A 267 -117.56 -76.83 -33.45
C GLU A 267 -118.93 -76.50 -34.05
N LYS A 268 -118.98 -75.64 -35.08
CA LYS A 268 -120.23 -75.30 -35.78
C LYS A 268 -120.83 -76.50 -36.53
N GLN A 269 -120.00 -77.36 -37.10
CA GLN A 269 -120.43 -78.63 -37.72
C GLN A 269 -120.93 -79.63 -36.66
N LEU A 270 -120.25 -79.76 -35.52
CA LEU A 270 -120.71 -80.56 -34.38
C LEU A 270 -122.06 -80.07 -33.82
N ALA A 271 -122.27 -78.75 -33.75
CA ALA A 271 -123.55 -78.18 -33.34
C ALA A 271 -124.69 -78.56 -34.30
N SER A 272 -124.49 -78.42 -35.62
CA SER A 272 -125.46 -78.85 -36.65
C SER A 272 -125.83 -80.33 -36.51
N ALA A 273 -124.81 -81.20 -36.47
CA ALA A 273 -125.01 -82.65 -36.32
C ALA A 273 -125.70 -83.03 -34.99
N MET A 274 -125.51 -82.24 -33.93
CA MET A 274 -126.23 -82.43 -32.66
C MET A 274 -127.70 -81.96 -32.72
N GLU A 275 -128.07 -81.03 -33.59
CA GLU A 275 -129.47 -80.65 -33.82
C GLU A 275 -130.17 -81.69 -34.70
N GLU A 276 -129.57 -82.08 -35.82
CA GLU A 276 -130.05 -83.18 -36.69
C GLU A 276 -130.29 -84.48 -35.88
N ALA A 277 -129.35 -84.83 -35.00
CA ALA A 277 -129.48 -85.99 -34.10
C ALA A 277 -130.55 -85.83 -32.99
N ARG A 278 -131.05 -84.62 -32.73
CA ARG A 278 -132.23 -84.37 -31.86
C ARG A 278 -133.53 -84.45 -32.64
N GLU A 279 -133.55 -84.00 -33.89
CA GLU A 279 -134.75 -84.08 -34.74
C GLU A 279 -135.06 -85.52 -35.12
N LEU A 280 -134.06 -86.28 -35.60
CA LEU A 280 -134.20 -87.72 -35.88
C LEU A 280 -134.66 -88.53 -34.65
N ARG A 281 -134.32 -88.09 -33.43
CA ARG A 281 -134.86 -88.70 -32.19
C ARG A 281 -136.33 -88.37 -31.97
N ARG A 282 -136.76 -87.12 -32.21
CA ARG A 282 -138.18 -86.72 -32.13
C ARG A 282 -139.03 -87.48 -33.15
N GLU A 283 -138.55 -87.62 -34.38
CA GLU A 283 -139.24 -88.39 -35.44
C GLU A 283 -139.38 -89.87 -35.08
N ARG A 284 -138.29 -90.51 -34.64
CA ARG A 284 -138.31 -91.88 -34.11
C ARG A 284 -139.34 -92.05 -33.00
N ASP A 285 -139.36 -91.14 -32.03
CA ASP A 285 -140.23 -91.24 -30.86
C ASP A 285 -141.71 -91.00 -31.21
N ALA A 286 -141.99 -90.18 -32.24
CA ALA A 286 -143.33 -90.05 -32.82
C ALA A 286 -143.77 -91.33 -33.57
N LEU A 287 -142.89 -91.94 -34.36
CA LEU A 287 -143.19 -93.20 -35.08
C LEU A 287 -143.45 -94.38 -34.11
N VAL A 288 -142.73 -94.44 -32.99
CA VAL A 288 -142.98 -95.42 -31.92
C VAL A 288 -144.40 -95.26 -31.32
N GLN A 289 -144.85 -94.02 -31.11
CA GLN A 289 -146.21 -93.76 -30.61
C GLN A 289 -147.30 -94.14 -31.63
N GLN A 290 -147.05 -93.93 -32.93
CA GLN A 290 -147.98 -94.32 -34.00
C GLN A 290 -148.12 -95.85 -34.10
N LEU A 291 -147.01 -96.60 -34.00
CA LEU A 291 -147.03 -98.08 -33.99
C LEU A 291 -147.83 -98.63 -32.81
N ALA A 292 -147.65 -98.08 -31.60
CA ALA A 292 -148.38 -98.48 -30.41
C ALA A 292 -149.91 -98.26 -30.54
N HIS A 293 -150.33 -97.16 -31.20
CA HIS A 293 -151.75 -96.88 -31.41
C HIS A 293 -152.40 -97.86 -32.40
N LEU A 294 -151.72 -98.22 -33.48
CA LEU A 294 -152.25 -99.12 -34.51
C LEU A 294 -152.35 -100.58 -34.02
N GLN A 295 -151.39 -101.06 -33.23
CA GLN A 295 -151.45 -102.43 -32.67
C GLN A 295 -152.64 -102.63 -31.70
N GLY A 296 -153.07 -101.58 -30.98
CA GLY A 296 -154.23 -101.64 -30.10
C GLY A 296 -155.58 -101.85 -30.81
N GLN A 297 -155.72 -101.40 -32.06
CA GLN A 297 -157.00 -101.45 -32.78
C GLN A 297 -157.31 -102.82 -33.41
N VAL A 298 -156.30 -103.67 -33.62
CA VAL A 298 -156.45 -104.97 -34.32
C VAL A 298 -156.99 -106.08 -33.41
N ALA A 299 -156.79 -105.99 -32.09
CA ALA A 299 -157.09 -107.07 -31.15
C ALA A 299 -158.58 -107.23 -30.77
N ALA A 300 -159.47 -106.32 -31.17
CA ALA A 300 -160.80 -106.17 -30.56
C ALA A 300 -162.00 -106.71 -31.38
N ARG A 301 -161.78 -107.41 -32.51
CA ARG A 301 -162.87 -107.91 -33.38
C ARG A 301 -162.62 -109.32 -33.95
N THR A 302 -163.02 -110.38 -33.23
CA THR A 302 -163.73 -111.62 -33.68
C THR A 302 -163.52 -112.82 -32.76
N ALA A 303 -164.53 -113.71 -32.68
CA ALA A 303 -164.59 -115.02 -31.99
C ALA A 303 -165.86 -115.79 -32.52
N PRO A 304 -166.23 -117.04 -32.13
CA PRO A 304 -165.69 -117.94 -31.08
C PRO A 304 -165.73 -119.51 -31.36
N LEU A 305 -165.48 -120.31 -30.30
CA LEU A 305 -165.90 -121.73 -30.01
C LEU A 305 -164.97 -122.96 -30.39
N PRO A 306 -165.03 -124.11 -29.65
CA PRO A 306 -163.94 -125.12 -29.47
C PRO A 306 -164.37 -126.54 -30.00
N PRO A 307 -164.20 -127.80 -29.41
CA PRO A 307 -163.86 -128.30 -28.04
C PRO A 307 -162.95 -129.60 -27.90
N ARG A 308 -162.86 -130.15 -26.66
CA ARG A 308 -162.52 -131.55 -26.19
C ARG A 308 -161.05 -132.06 -26.04
N THR A 309 -160.72 -132.38 -24.76
CA THR A 309 -159.91 -133.53 -24.22
C THR A 309 -158.40 -133.66 -24.54
N ALA A 310 -157.50 -134.13 -23.65
CA ALA A 310 -157.56 -134.44 -22.19
C ALA A 310 -156.14 -134.58 -21.56
N LYS A 311 -156.05 -134.60 -20.21
CA LYS A 311 -155.11 -135.33 -19.28
C LYS A 311 -153.65 -135.63 -19.75
N ARG A 312 -152.59 -135.47 -18.94
CA ARG A 312 -152.47 -135.54 -17.45
C ARG A 312 -151.06 -135.12 -16.94
N SER A 313 -150.97 -134.57 -15.72
CA SER A 313 -149.90 -134.77 -14.68
C SER A 313 -148.41 -134.42 -14.98
N ARG A 314 -147.54 -134.06 -14.01
CA ARG A 314 -147.67 -133.67 -12.57
C ARG A 314 -146.33 -133.11 -12.05
N GLN A 315 -146.39 -132.30 -10.98
CA GLN A 315 -145.40 -132.13 -9.88
C GLN A 315 -144.02 -131.53 -10.27
N SER A 316 -143.48 -130.51 -9.58
CA SER A 316 -143.06 -130.39 -8.15
C SER A 316 -141.77 -131.18 -7.84
N PRO A 317 -140.89 -130.76 -6.91
CA PRO A 317 -141.10 -129.79 -5.81
C PRO A 317 -141.35 -128.35 -6.25
#